data_AF-A0A6N7IFY9-F1
#
_entry.id   AF-A0A6N7IFY9-F1
#
_cell.length_a   1.000
_cell.length_b   1.000
_cell.length_c   1.000
_cell.angle_alpha   90.00
_cell.angle_beta   90.00
_cell.angle_gamma   90.00
#
_symmetry.space_group_name_H-M   'P 1'
#
loop_
_entity.id
_entity.type
_entity.pdbx_description
1 polymer ?
#
loop_
_entity_poly.entity_id
_entity_poly.type
_entity_poly.pdbx_seq_one_letter_code
_entity_poly.pdbx_strand_id
1 'polypeptide(L)'
;MRPVSRPRAARKRRRFQRVEETSAGGLVVDRSEGPRAALIGRLDRYGQLLWSLPKGHVEEGESAEDAALREVAEETGILGRVIAPLGAIDFWFIADRRRIHKTVHHFLMEAVGGELSDADVEVTEVAWVPLDEVSRLLAYEDERRLIAKVPELLAEAT
;
A
#
# COMPACT_ATOMS: atom_id res chain seq x y z
N MET A 1 37.85 -40.73 39.09
CA MET A 1 36.81 -39.68 38.98
C MET A 1 36.71 -39.26 37.52
N ARG A 2 35.68 -39.67 36.77
CA ARG A 2 35.47 -39.26 35.38
C ARG A 2 34.51 -38.06 35.36
N PRO A 3 34.79 -36.96 34.65
CA PRO A 3 33.84 -35.87 34.54
C PRO A 3 32.68 -36.29 33.62
N VAL A 4 31.46 -36.17 34.13
CA VAL A 4 30.22 -36.39 33.38
C VAL A 4 29.99 -35.16 32.51
N SER A 5 30.01 -35.34 31.19
CA SER A 5 29.65 -34.32 30.21
C SER A 5 28.14 -34.00 30.32
N ARG A 6 27.82 -32.75 30.67
CA ARG A 6 26.45 -32.24 30.61
C ARG A 6 26.05 -32.02 29.15
N PRO A 7 24.87 -32.47 28.69
CA PRO A 7 24.40 -32.16 27.36
C PRO A 7 24.10 -30.65 27.26
N ARG A 8 24.68 -29.98 26.26
CA ARG A 8 24.29 -28.62 25.88
C ARG A 8 22.83 -28.65 25.45
N ALA A 9 21.95 -28.01 26.21
CA ALA A 9 20.56 -27.80 25.81
C ALA A 9 20.52 -27.12 24.44
N ALA A 10 19.98 -27.82 23.44
CA ALA A 10 19.71 -27.24 22.13
C ALA A 10 18.75 -26.06 22.32
N ARG A 11 19.21 -24.83 22.03
CA ARG A 11 18.34 -23.64 21.98
C ARG A 11 17.27 -23.94 20.93
N LYS A 12 16.04 -24.25 21.36
CA LYS A 12 14.86 -24.34 20.48
C LYS A 12 14.82 -23.03 19.68
N ARG A 13 15.15 -23.09 18.37
CA ARG A 13 14.96 -21.95 17.46
C ARG A 13 13.48 -21.60 17.55
N ARG A 14 13.15 -20.47 18.19
CA ARG A 14 11.79 -19.97 18.28
C ARG A 14 11.28 -19.76 16.85
N ARG A 15 10.40 -20.64 16.39
CA ARG A 15 9.75 -20.52 15.08
C ARG A 15 8.73 -19.38 15.21
N PHE A 16 8.93 -18.29 14.47
CA PHE A 16 7.90 -17.27 14.33
C PHE A 16 6.67 -17.90 13.65
N GLN A 17 5.47 -17.60 14.16
CA GLN A 17 4.23 -17.99 13.50
C GLN A 17 4.15 -17.25 12.16
N ARG A 18 3.81 -17.98 11.08
CA ARG A 18 3.57 -17.39 9.77
C ARG A 18 2.12 -16.96 9.69
N VAL A 19 1.88 -15.75 9.19
CA VAL A 19 0.55 -15.17 8.99
C VAL A 19 0.50 -14.58 7.59
N GLU A 20 -0.62 -14.77 6.91
CA GLU A 20 -0.92 -14.15 5.63
C GLU A 20 -1.80 -12.93 5.91
N GLU A 21 -1.52 -11.81 5.27
CA GLU A 21 -2.32 -10.58 5.33
C GLU A 21 -2.60 -10.09 3.91
N THR A 22 -3.84 -9.65 3.67
CA THR A 22 -4.26 -9.12 2.37
C THR A 22 -4.73 -7.68 2.55
N SER A 23 -4.24 -6.84 1.67
CA SER A 23 -4.61 -5.42 1.56
C SER A 23 -5.01 -5.09 0.15
N ALA A 24 -5.73 -3.98 -0.01
CA ALA A 24 -6.01 -3.41 -1.30
C ALA A 24 -5.96 -1.88 -1.26
N GLY A 25 -5.72 -1.28 -2.42
CA GLY A 25 -5.53 0.15 -2.57
C GLY A 25 -5.25 0.52 -4.02
N GLY A 26 -4.61 1.65 -4.27
CA GLY A 26 -4.34 2.02 -5.65
C GLY A 26 -3.98 3.47 -5.90
N LEU A 27 -4.07 3.84 -7.17
CA LEU A 27 -3.87 5.20 -7.63
C LEU A 27 -5.21 5.76 -8.10
N VAL A 28 -5.72 6.78 -7.42
CA VAL A 28 -6.86 7.57 -7.92
C VAL A 28 -6.34 8.77 -8.69
N VAL A 29 -6.83 8.93 -9.92
CA VAL A 29 -6.43 10.02 -10.81
C VAL A 29 -7.60 10.97 -11.07
N ASP A 30 -7.33 12.27 -10.98
CA ASP A 30 -8.15 13.32 -11.55
C ASP A 30 -7.62 13.59 -12.97
N ARG A 31 -8.47 13.32 -13.97
CA ARG A 31 -8.16 13.49 -15.40
C ARG A 31 -8.61 14.83 -15.97
N SER A 32 -8.99 15.79 -15.12
CA SER A 32 -9.28 17.17 -15.54
C SER A 32 -8.03 17.87 -16.09
N GLU A 33 -8.08 19.19 -16.31
CA GLU A 33 -6.95 19.93 -16.90
C GLU A 33 -5.66 19.76 -16.08
N GLY A 34 -4.71 19.02 -16.65
CA GLY A 34 -3.49 18.57 -15.99
C GLY A 34 -3.75 17.34 -15.11
N PRO A 35 -3.45 16.11 -15.57
CA PRO A 35 -3.75 14.91 -14.81
C PRO A 35 -2.96 14.88 -13.50
N ARG A 36 -3.66 14.62 -12.40
CA ARG A 36 -3.09 14.53 -11.05
C ARG A 36 -3.51 13.23 -10.38
N ALA A 37 -2.73 12.79 -9.41
CA ALA A 37 -3.04 11.63 -8.59
C ALA A 37 -2.95 11.95 -7.10
N ALA A 38 -3.84 11.36 -6.29
CA ALA A 38 -3.78 11.51 -4.85
C ALA A 38 -2.76 10.52 -4.27
N LEU A 39 -1.82 11.03 -3.47
CA LEU A 39 -0.87 10.24 -2.71
C LEU A 39 -1.01 10.54 -1.23
N ILE A 40 -0.58 9.58 -0.40
CA ILE A 40 -0.49 9.75 1.05
C ILE A 40 0.96 9.75 1.50
N GLY A 41 1.26 10.62 2.45
CA GLY A 41 2.54 10.76 3.13
C GLY A 41 2.47 10.19 4.54
N ARG A 42 3.46 9.37 4.91
CA ARG A 42 3.62 8.85 6.29
C ARG A 42 5.03 9.14 6.79
N LEU A 43 5.17 9.47 8.07
CA LEU A 43 6.50 9.62 8.67
C LEU A 43 7.13 8.27 8.95
N ASP A 44 8.39 8.11 8.54
CA ASP A 44 9.20 6.98 8.95
C ASP A 44 9.70 7.12 10.40
N ARG A 45 10.45 6.13 10.89
CA ARG A 45 10.99 6.14 12.26
C ARG A 45 11.96 7.30 12.57
N TYR A 46 12.42 8.00 11.55
CA TYR A 46 13.32 9.15 11.66
C TYR A 46 12.62 10.48 11.41
N GLY A 47 11.29 10.47 11.21
CA GLY A 47 10.50 11.65 10.91
C GLY A 47 10.63 12.13 9.46
N GLN A 48 11.09 11.28 8.54
CA GLN A 48 11.10 11.58 7.11
C GLN A 48 9.75 11.23 6.49
N LEU A 49 9.18 12.14 5.71
CA LEU A 49 7.94 11.89 4.99
C LEU A 49 8.19 10.94 3.82
N LEU A 50 7.47 9.83 3.81
CA LEU A 50 7.47 8.83 2.76
C LEU A 50 6.13 8.85 2.03
N TRP A 51 6.16 9.12 0.73
CA TRP A 51 4.99 9.07 -0.13
C TRP A 51 4.73 7.64 -0.61
N SER A 52 3.47 7.23 -0.62
CA SER A 52 3.04 5.90 -1.08
C SER A 52 1.63 5.95 -1.66
N LEU A 53 1.24 4.86 -2.30
CA LEU A 53 -0.16 4.68 -2.72
C LEU A 53 -1.04 4.43 -1.48
N PRO A 54 -2.26 5.00 -1.43
CA PRO A 54 -3.25 4.64 -0.43
C PRO A 54 -3.64 3.15 -0.53
N LYS A 55 -3.77 2.50 0.61
CA LYS A 55 -4.12 1.09 0.80
C LYS A 55 -4.43 0.79 2.28
N GLY A 56 -5.27 -0.20 2.51
CA GLY A 56 -5.41 -0.83 3.82
C GLY A 56 -5.95 -2.25 3.74
N HIS A 57 -6.50 -2.78 4.83
CA HIS A 57 -6.80 -4.21 4.93
C HIS A 57 -8.08 -4.57 4.17
N VAL A 58 -8.09 -5.75 3.53
CA VAL A 58 -9.34 -6.30 3.00
C VAL A 58 -10.14 -6.89 4.17
N GLU A 59 -11.38 -6.46 4.34
CA GLU A 59 -12.26 -6.95 5.40
C GLU A 59 -12.93 -8.28 5.05
N GLU A 60 -13.52 -8.94 6.04
CA GLU A 60 -14.20 -10.22 5.84
C GLU A 60 -15.43 -10.06 4.93
N GLY A 61 -15.42 -10.77 3.80
CA GLY A 61 -16.50 -10.70 2.81
C GLY A 61 -16.38 -9.55 1.81
N GLU A 62 -15.36 -8.71 1.94
CA GLU A 62 -15.07 -7.59 1.04
C GLU A 62 -14.25 -8.07 -0.18
N SER A 63 -14.55 -7.53 -1.37
CA SER A 63 -13.69 -7.75 -2.54
C SER A 63 -12.46 -6.84 -2.46
N ALA A 64 -11.37 -7.22 -3.13
CA ALA A 64 -10.18 -6.36 -3.17
C ALA A 64 -10.48 -5.01 -3.86
N GLU A 65 -11.41 -4.96 -4.80
CA GLU A 65 -11.82 -3.70 -5.46
C GLU A 65 -12.59 -2.79 -4.50
N ASP A 66 -13.56 -3.36 -3.76
CA ASP A 66 -14.33 -2.61 -2.76
C ASP A 66 -13.43 -2.07 -1.65
N ALA A 67 -12.53 -2.92 -1.14
CA ALA A 67 -11.53 -2.53 -0.15
C ALA A 67 -10.65 -1.39 -0.68
N ALA A 68 -10.18 -1.47 -1.92
CA ALA A 68 -9.35 -0.43 -2.49
C ALA A 68 -10.10 0.91 -2.59
N LEU A 69 -11.37 0.90 -3.00
CA LEU A 69 -12.20 2.11 -3.08
C LEU A 69 -12.45 2.73 -1.70
N ARG A 70 -12.78 1.90 -0.70
CA ARG A 70 -12.97 2.34 0.69
C ARG A 70 -11.70 2.95 1.26
N GLU A 71 -10.57 2.24 1.16
CA GLU A 71 -9.28 2.67 1.72
C GLU A 71 -8.76 3.95 1.05
N VAL A 72 -8.91 4.07 -0.27
CA VAL A 72 -8.60 5.33 -0.98
C VAL A 72 -9.44 6.48 -0.44
N ALA A 73 -10.74 6.27 -0.24
CA ALA A 73 -11.62 7.29 0.30
C ALA A 73 -11.31 7.65 1.76
N GLU A 74 -10.98 6.66 2.59
CA GLU A 74 -10.62 6.86 4.01
C GLU A 74 -9.30 7.63 4.14
N GLU A 75 -8.25 7.21 3.42
CA GLU A 75 -6.91 7.77 3.57
C GLU A 75 -6.69 9.07 2.80
N THR A 76 -7.52 9.37 1.78
CA THR A 76 -7.35 10.58 0.94
C THR A 76 -8.55 11.51 0.93
N GLY A 77 -9.73 11.07 1.35
CA GLY A 77 -11.00 11.79 1.18
C GLY A 77 -11.58 11.75 -0.24
N ILE A 78 -10.90 11.11 -1.20
CA ILE A 78 -11.32 11.08 -2.61
C ILE A 78 -12.13 9.83 -2.93
N LEU A 79 -13.29 10.03 -3.56
CA LEU A 79 -14.13 8.95 -4.08
C LEU A 79 -13.66 8.56 -5.47
N GLY A 80 -13.46 7.26 -5.69
CA GLY A 80 -12.99 6.70 -6.95
C GLY A 80 -14.01 5.79 -7.64
N ARG A 81 -13.75 5.51 -8.91
CA ARG A 81 -14.30 4.37 -9.65
C ARG A 81 -13.14 3.59 -10.26
N VAL A 82 -13.07 2.28 -10.02
CA VAL A 82 -12.05 1.41 -10.62
C VAL A 82 -12.18 1.42 -12.14
N ILE A 83 -11.04 1.58 -12.82
CA ILE A 83 -10.95 1.53 -14.29
C ILE A 83 -10.04 0.40 -14.79
N ALA A 84 -9.03 0.00 -14.01
CA ALA A 84 -8.18 -1.14 -14.35
C ALA A 84 -7.45 -1.72 -13.13
N PRO A 85 -7.08 -3.00 -13.11
CA PRO A 85 -6.10 -3.52 -12.15
C PRO A 85 -4.68 -3.05 -12.53
N LEU A 86 -3.87 -2.65 -11.53
CA LEU A 86 -2.45 -2.32 -11.72
C LEU A 86 -1.54 -3.54 -11.49
N GLY A 87 -1.94 -4.40 -10.56
CA GLY A 87 -1.21 -5.61 -10.18
C GLY A 87 -1.24 -5.81 -8.67
N ALA A 88 -0.38 -6.72 -8.20
CA ALA A 88 -0.19 -6.96 -6.77
C ALA A 88 1.28 -6.85 -6.40
N ILE A 89 1.54 -6.42 -5.16
CA ILE A 89 2.87 -6.40 -4.54
C ILE A 89 2.80 -7.34 -3.33
N ASP A 90 3.75 -8.26 -3.23
CA ASP A 90 3.91 -9.11 -2.05
C ASP A 90 5.25 -8.90 -1.37
N PHE A 91 5.26 -8.91 -0.03
CA PHE A 91 6.47 -8.77 0.76
C PHE A 91 6.34 -9.45 2.11
N TRP A 92 7.49 -9.71 2.73
CA TRP A 92 7.57 -10.30 4.06
C TRP A 92 8.09 -9.29 5.08
N PHE A 93 7.43 -9.20 6.23
CA PHE A 93 7.94 -8.44 7.37
C PHE A 93 7.72 -9.18 8.69
N ILE A 94 8.25 -8.60 9.78
CA ILE A 94 8.10 -9.15 11.13
C ILE A 94 7.44 -8.08 12.01
N ALA A 95 6.28 -8.40 12.56
CA ALA A 95 5.59 -7.61 13.58
C ALA A 95 5.09 -8.55 14.69
N ASP A 96 5.12 -8.12 15.95
CA ASP A 96 4.66 -8.89 17.11
C ASP A 96 5.16 -10.34 17.20
N ARG A 97 6.42 -10.59 16.78
CA ARG A 97 7.00 -11.95 16.70
C ARG A 97 6.20 -12.89 15.77
N ARG A 98 5.54 -12.34 14.77
CA ARG A 98 4.94 -13.06 13.65
C ARG A 98 5.72 -12.70 12.40
N ARG A 99 5.90 -13.67 11.51
CA ARG A 99 6.43 -13.45 10.18
C ARG A 99 5.23 -13.32 9.24
N ILE A 100 4.97 -12.11 8.79
CA ILE A 100 3.79 -11.77 8.00
C ILE A 100 4.18 -11.78 6.52
N HIS A 101 3.42 -12.49 5.71
CA HIS A 101 3.41 -12.36 4.25
C HIS A 101 2.24 -11.48 3.89
N LYS A 102 2.53 -10.31 3.33
CA LYS A 102 1.50 -9.34 2.96
C LYS A 102 1.40 -9.27 1.45
N THR A 103 0.18 -9.39 0.94
CA THR A 103 -0.16 -9.15 -0.47
C THR A 103 -1.04 -7.91 -0.55
N VAL A 104 -0.68 -6.96 -1.42
CA VAL A 104 -1.43 -5.73 -1.66
C VAL A 104 -1.90 -5.68 -3.10
N HIS A 105 -3.21 -5.72 -3.32
CA HIS A 105 -3.83 -5.57 -4.63
C HIS A 105 -4.01 -4.08 -4.96
N HIS A 106 -3.53 -3.66 -6.12
CA HIS A 106 -3.58 -2.26 -6.54
C HIS A 106 -4.45 -2.09 -7.77
N PHE A 107 -5.26 -1.03 -7.74
CA PHE A 107 -6.17 -0.65 -8.81
C PHE A 107 -5.90 0.78 -9.28
N LEU A 108 -6.16 1.03 -10.56
CA LEU A 108 -6.23 2.36 -11.12
C LEU A 108 -7.68 2.81 -11.05
N MET A 109 -7.89 4.02 -10.54
CA MET A 109 -9.21 4.58 -10.31
C MET A 109 -9.30 5.97 -10.91
N GLU A 110 -10.49 6.34 -11.37
CA GLU A 110 -10.83 7.69 -11.77
C GLU A 110 -11.57 8.38 -10.62
N ALA A 111 -11.18 9.61 -10.29
CA ALA A 111 -11.84 10.42 -9.27
C ALA A 111 -13.26 10.78 -9.73
N VAL A 112 -14.25 10.54 -8.88
CA VAL A 112 -15.67 10.84 -9.15
C VAL A 112 -16.28 11.81 -8.14
N GLY A 113 -15.51 12.21 -7.12
CA GLY A 113 -15.93 13.18 -6.11
C GLY A 113 -15.01 13.16 -4.89
N GLY A 114 -15.44 13.82 -3.82
CA GLY A 114 -14.66 13.97 -2.59
C GLY A 114 -13.73 15.17 -2.62
N GLU A 115 -13.11 15.44 -1.48
CA GLU A 115 -12.12 16.50 -1.27
C GLU A 115 -10.95 15.91 -0.48
N LEU A 116 -9.73 16.42 -0.72
CA LEU A 116 -8.57 15.90 0.00
C LEU A 116 -8.75 16.04 1.50
N SER A 117 -8.53 14.95 2.22
CA SER A 117 -8.63 14.90 3.67
C SER A 117 -7.55 14.00 4.25
N ASP A 118 -6.83 14.53 5.23
CA ASP A 118 -5.85 13.84 6.07
C ASP A 118 -6.47 13.40 7.41
N ALA A 119 -7.78 13.18 7.45
CA ALA A 119 -8.50 12.82 8.66
C ALA A 119 -8.13 11.41 9.18
N ASP A 120 -7.58 10.55 8.32
CA ASP A 120 -7.07 9.25 8.73
C ASP A 120 -5.83 9.40 9.62
N VAL A 121 -5.89 8.80 10.81
CA VAL A 121 -4.81 8.83 11.79
C VAL A 121 -3.53 8.12 11.33
N GLU A 122 -3.62 7.23 10.33
CA GLU A 122 -2.49 6.55 9.72
C GLU A 122 -1.77 7.40 8.66
N VAL A 123 -2.31 8.57 8.33
CA VAL A 123 -1.81 9.48 7.30
C VAL A 123 -1.29 10.77 7.93
N THR A 124 -0.12 11.23 7.48
CA THR A 124 0.46 12.52 7.91
C THR A 124 0.15 13.64 6.93
N GLU A 125 0.11 13.33 5.63
CA GLU A 125 -0.14 14.30 4.58
C GLU A 125 -0.89 13.64 3.42
N VAL A 126 -1.75 14.40 2.74
CA VAL A 126 -2.41 13.98 1.51
C VAL A 126 -2.23 15.08 0.47
N ALA A 127 -1.85 14.70 -0.75
CA ALA A 127 -1.64 15.67 -1.82
C ALA A 127 -2.09 15.16 -3.18
N TRP A 128 -2.62 16.09 -3.97
CA TRP A 128 -2.71 15.95 -5.42
C TRP A 128 -1.33 16.23 -6.02
N VAL A 129 -0.78 15.24 -6.71
CA VAL A 129 0.54 15.31 -7.35
C VAL A 129 0.36 15.25 -8.87
N PRO A 130 1.07 16.06 -9.67
CA PRO A 130 1.11 15.89 -11.13
C PRO A 130 1.44 14.44 -11.50
N LEU A 131 0.64 13.83 -12.38
CA LEU A 131 0.74 12.40 -12.67
C LEU A 131 2.15 11.98 -13.16
N ASP A 132 2.84 12.87 -13.87
CA ASP A 132 4.20 12.68 -14.38
C ASP A 132 5.29 12.78 -13.29
N GLU A 133 4.97 13.31 -12.12
CA GLU A 133 5.87 13.38 -10.96
C GLU A 133 5.71 12.22 -9.99
N VAL A 134 4.56 11.53 -9.99
CA VAL A 134 4.20 10.47 -9.03
C VAL A 134 5.31 9.43 -8.86
N SER A 135 5.82 8.88 -9.96
CA SER A 135 6.86 7.84 -9.94
C SER A 135 8.15 8.29 -9.22
N ARG A 136 8.47 9.59 -9.27
CA ARG A 136 9.65 10.14 -8.58
C ARG A 136 9.43 10.28 -7.09
N LEU A 137 8.21 10.65 -6.67
CA LEU A 137 7.88 10.88 -5.27
C LEU A 137 7.69 9.60 -4.45
N LEU A 138 7.09 8.56 -5.03
CA LEU A 138 6.80 7.30 -4.32
C LEU A 138 8.06 6.77 -3.63
N ALA A 139 7.98 6.30 -2.39
CA ALA A 139 9.13 5.80 -1.67
C ALA A 139 9.56 4.41 -2.17
N TYR A 140 8.60 3.57 -2.55
CA TYR A 140 8.80 2.14 -2.79
C TYR A 140 8.97 1.82 -4.28
N GLU A 141 10.02 1.08 -4.63
CA GLU A 141 10.34 0.71 -6.01
C GLU A 141 9.22 -0.08 -6.70
N ASP A 142 8.57 -0.99 -5.99
CA ASP A 142 7.51 -1.82 -6.55
C ASP A 142 6.27 -1.00 -6.93
N GLU A 143 5.93 0.03 -6.15
CA GLU A 143 4.86 0.96 -6.51
C GLU A 143 5.22 1.76 -7.77
N ARG A 144 6.47 2.23 -7.90
CA ARG A 144 6.94 2.90 -9.13
C ARG A 144 6.78 2.00 -10.36
N ARG A 145 7.08 0.70 -10.21
CA ARG A 145 6.90 -0.30 -11.28
C ARG A 145 5.43 -0.49 -11.67
N LEU A 146 4.50 -0.40 -10.72
CA LEU A 146 3.07 -0.39 -11.02
C LEU A 146 2.68 0.86 -11.79
N ILE A 147 3.09 2.05 -11.31
CA ILE A 147 2.69 3.33 -11.90
C ILE A 147 3.25 3.52 -13.32
N ALA A 148 4.36 2.87 -13.67
CA ALA A 148 4.91 2.89 -15.03
C ALA A 148 3.91 2.42 -16.11
N LYS A 149 2.90 1.63 -15.76
CA LYS A 149 1.85 1.13 -16.67
C LYS A 149 0.68 2.11 -16.83
N VAL A 150 0.54 3.08 -15.94
CA VAL A 150 -0.63 3.96 -15.86
C VAL A 150 -0.86 4.78 -17.15
N PRO A 151 0.16 5.38 -17.79
CA PRO A 151 -0.07 6.14 -19.01
C PRO A 151 -0.72 5.32 -20.14
N GLU A 152 -0.33 4.04 -20.28
CA GLU A 152 -0.89 3.12 -21.28
C GLU A 152 -2.34 2.76 -20.92
N LEU A 153 -2.60 2.38 -19.67
CA LEU A 153 -3.95 2.03 -19.19
C LEU A 153 -4.94 3.20 -19.30
N LEU A 154 -4.48 4.43 -19.07
CA LEU A 154 -5.32 5.63 -19.23
C LEU A 154 -5.65 5.92 -20.69
N ALA A 155 -4.72 5.63 -21.62
CA ALA A 155 -4.98 5.77 -23.04
C ALA A 155 -6.00 4.75 -23.56
N GLU A 156 -6.00 3.53 -23.02
CA GLU A 156 -6.96 2.47 -23.36
C GLU A 156 -8.36 2.69 -22.76
N ALA A 157 -8.46 3.38 -21.62
CA ALA A 157 -9.70 3.67 -20.93
C ALA A 157 -10.43 4.94 -21.44
N THR A 158 -10.07 5.44 -22.63
CA THR A 158 -10.65 6.63 -23.28
C THR A 158 -11.54 6.22 -24.44
#